data_AF-A0A534PYJ9-F1
#
_entry.id   AF-A0A534PYJ9-F1
#
_cell.length_a   1.000
_cell.length_b   1.000
_cell.length_c   1.000
_cell.angle_alpha   90.00
_cell.angle_beta   90.00
_cell.angle_gamma   90.00
#
_symmetry.space_group_name_H-M   'P 1'
#
loop_
_entity.id
_entity.type
_entity.pdbx_description
1 polymer ?
#
loop_
_entity_poly.entity_id
_entity_poly.type
_entity_poly.pdbx_seq_one_letter_code
_entity_poly.pdbx_strand_id
1 'polypeptide(L)'
;MAIKRTNERAPARAGLPGQTELISSHDPVIEPQRDPIEFADSHLHKAVIKVVGVGGGGGNALNNMVVSGLSGVEFIAANTDAQALQYSLAPIKLQLGSEVTRGLGCGADPDKGRASAIEVR
;
A
#
# COMPACT_ATOMS: atom_id res chain seq x y z
N MET A 1 12.46 -46.18 10.54
CA MET A 1 11.45 -47.22 10.22
C MET A 1 11.30 -48.10 11.45
N ALA A 2 10.23 -47.91 12.24
CA ALA A 2 9.92 -48.72 13.43
C ALA A 2 8.39 -48.85 13.56
N ILE A 3 7.93 -50.05 13.91
CA ILE A 3 6.58 -50.57 13.66
C ILE A 3 5.83 -50.80 14.98
N LYS A 4 4.58 -50.30 15.02
CA LYS A 4 3.35 -50.65 15.78
C LYS A 4 3.39 -51.20 17.23
N ARG A 5 2.60 -50.48 18.05
CA ARG A 5 1.50 -50.86 18.98
C ARG A 5 1.80 -51.70 20.23
N THR A 6 1.37 -51.17 21.38
CA THR A 6 0.48 -51.86 22.33
C THR A 6 -0.37 -50.84 23.09
N ASN A 7 -1.63 -51.22 23.31
CA ASN A 7 -2.73 -50.48 23.89
C ASN A 7 -2.90 -51.00 25.32
N GLU A 8 -2.81 -50.13 26.33
CA GLU A 8 -3.13 -50.49 27.72
C GLU A 8 -4.51 -49.94 28.08
N ARG A 9 -5.49 -50.85 28.16
CA ARG A 9 -6.77 -50.66 28.85
C ARG A 9 -6.81 -51.58 30.07
N ALA A 10 -7.18 -51.04 31.22
CA ALA A 10 -8.10 -51.64 32.19
C ALA A 10 -8.43 -50.64 33.33
N PRO A 11 -9.51 -50.79 34.12
CA PRO A 11 -10.61 -51.76 33.98
C PRO A 11 -12.01 -51.10 33.90
N ALA A 12 -12.97 -51.91 33.44
CA ALA A 12 -14.38 -51.62 33.35
C ALA A 12 -15.06 -51.63 34.73
N ARG A 13 -15.98 -50.68 34.97
CA ARG A 13 -17.05 -50.82 35.97
C ARG A 13 -18.26 -51.49 35.32
N ALA A 14 -18.76 -52.54 35.97
CA ALA A 14 -19.87 -53.35 35.51
C ALA A 14 -21.18 -52.56 35.48
N GLY A 15 -21.78 -52.43 34.29
CA GLY A 15 -23.18 -52.05 34.08
C GLY A 15 -24.02 -53.30 33.82
N LEU A 16 -25.22 -53.33 34.39
CA LEU A 16 -26.19 -54.43 34.28
C LEU A 16 -26.60 -54.68 32.80
N PRO A 17 -26.78 -55.94 32.36
CA PRO A 17 -27.20 -56.24 31.00
C PRO A 17 -28.71 -56.06 30.84
N GLY A 18 -29.15 -55.31 29.83
CA GLY A 18 -30.52 -55.47 29.29
C GLY A 18 -31.38 -54.23 29.02
N GLN A 19 -30.84 -53.00 29.07
CA GLN A 19 -31.60 -51.83 28.59
C GLN A 19 -30.89 -51.16 27.42
N THR A 20 -31.39 -51.42 26.21
CA THR A 20 -31.06 -50.62 25.02
C THR A 20 -31.83 -49.32 25.15
N GLU A 21 -31.16 -48.23 25.55
CA GLU A 21 -31.73 -46.89 25.35
C GLU A 21 -31.64 -46.55 23.86
N LEU A 22 -32.80 -46.49 23.21
CA LEU A 22 -32.98 -45.93 21.88
C LEU A 22 -32.67 -44.42 21.95
N ILE A 23 -31.44 -44.05 21.60
CA ILE A 23 -31.10 -42.65 21.35
C ILE A 23 -31.80 -42.21 20.05
N SER A 24 -32.72 -41.27 20.17
CA SER A 24 -33.39 -40.63 19.04
C SER A 24 -32.35 -39.98 18.13
N SER A 25 -32.35 -40.33 16.86
CA SER A 25 -31.36 -39.91 15.85
C SER A 25 -31.48 -38.44 15.40
N HIS A 26 -31.90 -37.53 16.29
CA HIS A 26 -32.25 -36.16 15.92
C HIS A 26 -31.62 -35.05 16.77
N ASP A 27 -30.72 -35.39 17.70
CA ASP A 27 -29.99 -34.34 18.42
C ASP A 27 -28.76 -33.92 17.59
N PRO A 28 -28.66 -32.63 17.17
CA PRO A 28 -27.53 -32.17 16.40
C PRO A 28 -26.27 -32.17 17.28
N VAL A 29 -25.22 -32.82 16.80
CA VAL A 29 -23.88 -32.72 17.38
C VAL A 29 -23.40 -31.28 17.17
N ILE A 30 -23.48 -30.44 18.21
CA ILE A 30 -22.89 -29.09 18.19
C ILE A 30 -21.38 -29.28 18.38
N GLU A 31 -20.64 -29.38 17.27
CA GLU A 31 -19.18 -29.23 17.33
C GLU A 31 -18.84 -27.79 17.74
N PRO A 32 -17.95 -27.58 18.72
CA PRO A 32 -17.50 -26.24 19.07
C PRO A 32 -16.75 -25.66 17.86
N GLN A 33 -17.42 -24.76 17.14
CA GLN A 33 -16.80 -23.98 16.09
C GLN A 33 -15.74 -23.09 16.76
N ARG A 34 -14.47 -23.48 16.67
CA ARG A 34 -13.38 -22.54 16.91
C ARG A 34 -13.30 -21.69 15.66
N ASP A 35 -13.92 -20.52 15.70
CA ASP A 35 -13.65 -19.48 14.73
C ASP A 35 -12.12 -19.32 14.68
N PRO A 36 -11.49 -19.49 13.50
CA PRO A 36 -10.09 -19.17 13.35
C PRO A 36 -9.89 -17.74 13.85
N ILE A 37 -8.88 -17.52 14.69
CA ILE A 37 -8.46 -16.15 15.03
C ILE A 37 -7.99 -15.53 13.72
N GLU A 38 -8.89 -14.84 13.05
CA GLU A 38 -8.59 -14.02 11.89
C GLU A 38 -7.82 -12.82 12.44
N PHE A 39 -6.50 -12.86 12.27
CA PHE A 39 -5.67 -11.71 12.54
C PHE A 39 -6.16 -10.62 11.60
N ALA A 40 -6.92 -9.67 12.13
CA ALA A 40 -7.30 -8.48 11.39
C ALA A 40 -6.02 -7.90 10.80
N ASP A 41 -5.91 -7.93 9.47
CA ASP A 41 -4.86 -7.21 8.75
C ASP A 41 -4.91 -5.78 9.28
N SER A 42 -3.95 -5.42 10.12
CA SER A 42 -3.81 -4.06 10.61
C SER A 42 -3.57 -3.25 9.37
N HIS A 43 -4.62 -2.58 8.86
CA HIS A 43 -4.55 -1.83 7.63
C HIS A 43 -3.33 -0.92 7.71
N LEU A 44 -2.33 -1.34 6.94
CA LEU A 44 -0.99 -0.81 6.89
C LEU A 44 -1.15 0.60 6.33
N HIS A 45 -1.16 1.62 7.20
CA HIS A 45 -1.19 3.01 6.77
C HIS A 45 0.11 3.33 6.01
N LYS A 46 0.17 2.93 4.74
CA LYS A 46 1.33 3.17 3.88
C LYS A 46 1.28 4.63 3.46
N ALA A 47 2.27 5.40 3.91
CA ALA A 47 2.40 6.79 3.53
C ALA A 47 2.52 6.92 2.00
N VAL A 48 1.72 7.79 1.41
CA VAL A 48 1.84 8.17 0.01
C VAL A 48 2.84 9.31 -0.08
N ILE A 49 4.02 9.04 -0.63
CA ILE A 49 5.11 10.02 -0.72
C ILE A 49 5.13 10.59 -2.13
N LYS A 50 5.06 11.91 -2.23
CA LYS A 50 5.21 12.66 -3.48
C LYS A 50 6.47 13.51 -3.42
N VAL A 51 7.29 13.47 -4.47
CA VAL A 51 8.50 14.28 -4.60
C VAL A 51 8.27 15.31 -5.71
N VAL A 52 8.27 16.59 -5.35
CA VAL A 52 8.04 17.69 -6.28
C VAL A 52 9.34 18.45 -6.52
N GLY A 53 9.84 18.40 -7.75
CA GLY A 53 11.01 19.16 -8.19
C GLY A 53 10.55 20.46 -8.85
N VAL A 54 10.89 21.61 -8.23
CA VAL A 54 10.47 22.93 -8.71
C VAL A 54 11.64 23.66 -9.38
N GLY A 55 11.39 24.23 -10.57
CA GLY A 55 12.37 25.00 -11.33
C GLY A 55 13.50 24.14 -11.93
N GLY A 56 14.53 24.79 -12.48
CA GLY A 56 15.64 24.10 -13.16
C GLY A 56 16.47 23.21 -12.23
N GLY A 57 16.88 23.74 -11.07
CA GLY A 57 17.66 22.98 -10.08
C GLY A 57 16.88 21.83 -9.46
N GLY A 58 15.61 22.06 -9.09
CA GLY A 58 14.74 21.02 -8.56
C GLY A 58 14.43 19.93 -9.57
N GLY A 59 14.19 20.28 -10.84
CA GLY A 59 14.02 19.33 -11.92
C GLY A 59 15.27 18.46 -12.18
N ASN A 60 16.46 19.06 -12.11
CA ASN A 60 17.71 18.32 -12.25
C ASN A 60 17.93 17.31 -11.09
N ALA A 61 17.69 17.75 -9.85
CA ALA A 61 17.77 16.87 -8.69
C ALA A 61 16.76 15.71 -8.79
N LEU A 62 15.53 16.01 -9.21
CA LEU A 62 14.49 15.01 -9.40
C LEU A 62 14.84 14.01 -10.49
N ASN A 63 15.41 14.45 -11.62
CA ASN A 63 15.90 13.54 -12.66
C ASN A 63 16.97 12.57 -12.11
N ASN A 64 17.88 13.04 -11.27
CA ASN A 64 18.87 12.17 -10.63
C ASN A 64 18.22 11.11 -9.73
N MET A 65 17.17 11.48 -8.98
CA MET A 65 16.41 10.53 -8.15
C MET A 65 15.71 9.45 -8.98
N VAL A 66 15.15 9.85 -10.14
CA VAL A 66 14.52 8.91 -11.08
C VAL A 66 15.57 7.96 -11.65
N VAL A 67 16.71 8.48 -12.13
CA VAL A 67 17.79 7.67 -12.70
C VAL A 67 18.42 6.75 -11.66
N SER A 68 18.52 7.16 -10.40
CA SER A 68 19.02 6.31 -9.31
C SER A 68 18.05 5.19 -8.91
N GLY A 69 16.84 5.14 -9.48
CA GLY A 69 15.85 4.12 -9.20
C GLY A 69 15.17 4.25 -7.84
N LEU A 70 15.06 5.47 -7.31
CA LEU A 70 14.33 5.70 -6.06
C LEU A 70 12.86 5.28 -6.23
N SER A 71 12.41 4.35 -5.38
CA SER A 71 11.10 3.71 -5.48
C SER A 71 10.20 4.07 -4.29
N GLY A 72 8.90 3.79 -4.43
CA GLY A 72 7.91 4.08 -3.38
C GLY A 72 7.48 5.55 -3.30
N VAL A 73 7.87 6.37 -4.27
CA VAL A 73 7.50 7.77 -4.38
C VAL A 73 6.90 8.09 -5.75
N GLU A 74 6.05 9.10 -5.80
CA GLU A 74 5.53 9.65 -7.06
C GLU A 74 6.26 10.96 -7.39
N PHE A 75 6.84 11.01 -8.58
CA PHE A 75 7.66 12.13 -9.02
C PHE A 75 6.85 13.14 -9.83
N ILE A 76 6.98 14.41 -9.47
CA ILE A 76 6.28 15.54 -10.11
C ILE A 76 7.31 16.62 -10.42
N ALA A 77 7.45 17.00 -11.70
CA ALA A 77 8.23 18.15 -12.11
C ALA A 77 7.32 19.37 -12.28
N ALA A 78 7.68 20.50 -11.69
CA ALA A 78 6.98 21.76 -11.84
C ALA A 78 7.94 22.86 -12.30
N ASN A 79 7.64 23.53 -13.41
CA ASN A 79 8.51 24.60 -13.91
C ASN A 79 7.72 25.63 -14.72
N THR A 80 8.17 26.88 -14.74
CA THR A 80 7.66 27.93 -15.62
C THR A 80 8.17 27.78 -17.06
N ASP A 81 9.31 27.10 -17.24
CA ASP A 81 9.93 26.87 -18.54
C ASP A 81 9.41 25.55 -19.15
N ALA A 82 8.76 25.65 -20.31
CA ALA A 82 8.18 24.51 -21.00
C ALA A 82 9.23 23.57 -21.61
N GLN A 83 10.37 24.11 -22.06
CA GLN A 83 11.46 23.31 -22.61
C GLN A 83 12.09 22.48 -21.50
N ALA A 84 12.33 23.07 -20.33
CA ALA A 84 12.85 22.35 -19.17
C ALA A 84 11.94 21.18 -18.74
N LEU A 85 10.61 21.34 -18.82
CA LEU A 85 9.66 20.26 -18.54
C LEU A 85 9.71 19.14 -19.58
N GLN A 86 9.93 19.46 -20.85
CA GLN A 86 10.09 18.45 -21.90
C GLN A 86 11.26 17.50 -21.58
N TYR A 87 12.38 18.03 -21.09
CA TYR A 87 13.55 17.27 -20.67
C TYR A 87 13.43 16.56 -19.31
N SER A 88 12.36 16.78 -18.55
CA SER A 88 12.16 16.08 -17.29
C SER A 88 11.83 14.60 -17.49
N LEU A 89 12.41 13.75 -16.65
CA LEU A 89 12.13 12.32 -16.56
C LEU A 89 10.94 12.00 -15.64
N ALA A 90 10.38 13.00 -14.96
CA ALA A 90 9.20 12.82 -14.13
C ALA A 90 7.99 12.39 -14.97
N PRO A 91 7.17 11.43 -14.50
CA PRO A 91 5.93 11.04 -15.17
C PRO A 91 4.88 12.16 -15.15
N ILE A 92 4.84 12.96 -14.08
CA ILE A 92 3.92 14.10 -13.95
C ILE A 92 4.70 15.40 -14.17
N LYS A 93 4.18 16.25 -15.05
CA LYS A 93 4.79 17.53 -15.45
C LYS A 93 3.75 18.64 -15.33
N LEU A 94 4.07 19.66 -14.55
CA LEU A 94 3.21 20.82 -14.31
C LEU A 94 3.90 22.08 -14.81
N GLN A 95 3.36 22.67 -15.87
CA GLN A 95 3.77 24.00 -16.31
C GLN A 95 3.12 25.05 -15.42
N LEU A 96 3.94 25.87 -14.77
CA LEU A 96 3.51 26.98 -13.93
C LEU A 96 3.44 28.27 -14.76
N GLY A 97 2.44 29.11 -14.49
CA GLY A 97 2.37 30.44 -15.08
C GLY A 97 2.30 30.42 -16.60
N SER A 98 1.45 29.58 -17.20
CA SER A 98 1.33 29.49 -18.66
C SER A 98 0.98 30.84 -19.28
N GLU A 99 0.09 31.59 -18.63
CA GLU A 99 -0.30 32.93 -19.09
C GLU A 99 0.73 33.99 -18.70
N VAL A 100 1.34 33.86 -17.52
CA VAL A 100 2.35 34.81 -17.02
C VAL A 100 3.67 34.75 -17.80
N THR A 101 4.12 33.55 -18.16
CA THR A 101 5.47 33.31 -18.71
C THR A 101 5.45 32.87 -20.17
N ARG A 102 4.30 32.39 -20.68
CA ARG A 102 4.19 31.80 -22.01
C ARG A 102 5.17 30.65 -22.24
N GLY A 103 5.57 29.96 -21.16
CA GLY A 103 6.50 28.84 -21.19
C GLY A 103 7.97 29.21 -21.37
N LEU A 104 8.33 30.49 -21.29
CA LEU A 104 9.71 30.98 -21.44
C LEU A 104 10.49 31.05 -20.12
N GLY A 105 9.84 30.73 -19.01
CA GLY A 105 10.42 30.85 -17.68
C GLY A 105 10.26 32.23 -17.03
N CYS A 106 10.60 32.31 -15.73
CA CYS A 106 10.56 33.54 -14.96
C CYS A 106 11.84 34.40 -15.06
N GLY A 107 12.92 33.89 -15.70
CA GLY A 107 14.16 34.67 -15.86
C GLY A 107 14.86 35.00 -14.54
N ALA A 108 14.81 34.11 -13.56
CA ALA A 108 15.31 34.30 -12.19
C ALA A 108 14.60 35.41 -11.38
N ASP A 109 13.48 35.94 -11.87
CA ASP A 109 12.62 36.84 -11.13
C ASP A 109 11.73 36.04 -10.14
N PRO A 110 11.93 36.20 -8.81
CA PRO A 110 11.17 35.46 -7.81
C PRO A 110 9.71 35.90 -7.70
N ASP A 111 9.38 37.16 -7.97
CA ASP A 111 8.02 37.67 -7.91
C ASP A 111 7.21 37.14 -9.08
N LYS A 112 7.81 37.10 -10.28
CA LYS A 112 7.22 36.45 -11.44
C LYS A 112 7.05 34.94 -11.23
N GLY A 113 8.02 34.29 -10.57
CA GLY A 113 7.91 32.89 -10.17
C GLY A 113 6.74 32.63 -9.20
N ARG A 114 6.59 33.50 -8.18
CA ARG A 114 5.46 33.45 -7.24
C ARG A 114 4.13 33.64 -7.96
N ALA A 115 4.01 34.65 -8.82
CA ALA A 115 2.78 34.89 -9.59
C ALA A 115 2.41 33.68 -10.46
N SER A 116 3.42 33.06 -11.09
CA SER A 116 3.24 31.85 -11.91
C SER A 116 2.74 30.65 -11.12
N ALA A 117 3.14 30.51 -9.85
CA ALA A 117 2.70 29.41 -8.98
C ALA A 117 1.28 29.60 -8.42
N ILE A 118 0.81 30.85 -8.33
CA ILE A 118 -0.53 31.20 -7.83
C ILE A 118 -1.56 31.21 -8.97
N GLU A 119 -1.12 31.31 -10.24
CA GLU A 119 -1.98 31.19 -11.42
C GLU A 119 -2.86 29.94 -11.30
N VAL A 120 -4.18 30.15 -11.23
CA VAL A 120 -5.18 29.08 -11.17
C VAL A 120 -5.59 28.76 -12.60
N ARG A 121 -5.50 27.48 -12.96
CA ARG A 121 -5.97 26.93 -14.22
C ARG A 121 -7.07 25.90 -13.97
#